data_AF-A0A6A4UV20-F1
#
_entry.id   AF-A0A6A4UV20-F1
#
_cell.length_a   1.000
_cell.length_b   1.000
_cell.length_c   1.000
_cell.angle_alpha   90.00
_cell.angle_beta   90.00
_cell.angle_gamma   90.00
#
_symmetry.space_group_name_H-M   'P 1'
#
loop_
_entity.id
_entity.type
_entity.pdbx_description
1 polymer ?
#
loop_
_entity_poly.entity_id
_entity_poly.type
_entity_poly.pdbx_seq_one_letter_code
_entity_poly.pdbx_strand_id
1 'polypeptide(L)' 'MTASIRLPILTPLARDIGRDINIVFYLLTILLTGVVLAVKTWGLVALVMCALPVVPLMFVFFIYISLP' A
#
# COMPACT_ATOMS: atom_id res chain seq x y z
N MET A 1 -18.47 18.64 13.00
CA MET A 1 -17.92 18.78 11.63
C MET A 1 -16.97 17.62 11.38
N THR A 2 -17.46 16.52 10.82
CA THR A 2 -16.60 15.39 10.42
C THR A 2 -15.88 15.77 9.14
N ALA A 3 -14.60 16.12 9.22
CA ALA A 3 -13.77 16.28 8.04
C ALA A 3 -13.74 14.92 7.32
N SER A 4 -14.52 14.78 6.25
CA SER A 4 -14.43 13.63 5.36
C SER A 4 -13.07 13.73 4.68
N ILE A 5 -12.10 12.99 5.21
CA ILE A 5 -10.77 12.86 4.62
C ILE A 5 -10.96 12.10 3.31
N ARG A 6 -11.30 12.84 2.26
CA ARG A 6 -11.48 12.33 0.90
C ARG A 6 -10.09 12.08 0.34
N LEU A 7 -9.53 10.92 0.66
CA LEU A 7 -8.25 10.50 0.12
C LEU A 7 -8.47 10.30 -1.40
N PRO A 8 -7.97 11.20 -2.25
CA PRO A 8 -8.42 11.34 -3.65
C PRO A 8 -8.16 10.07 -4.47
N ILE A 9 -7.23 9.23 -4.01
CA ILE A 9 -6.84 7.98 -4.66
C ILE A 9 -7.51 6.76 -4.00
N LEU A 10 -7.70 6.77 -2.68
CA LEU A 10 -8.22 5.61 -1.94
C LEU A 10 -9.75 5.52 -2.00
N THR A 11 -10.47 6.65 -2.05
CA THR A 11 -11.93 6.67 -2.13
C THR A 11 -12.47 6.05 -3.44
N PRO A 12 -11.93 6.36 -4.63
CA PRO A 12 -12.35 5.71 -5.87
C PRO A 12 -11.99 4.23 -5.89
N LEU A 13 -10.77 3.88 -5.47
CA LEU A 13 -10.29 2.50 -5.47
C LEU A 13 -11.18 1.58 -4.61
N ALA A 14 -11.54 2.03 -3.40
CA ALA A 14 -12.39 1.28 -2.50
C ALA A 14 -13.81 1.08 -3.07
N ARG A 15 -14.34 2.10 -3.76
CA ARG A 15 -15.63 2.01 -4.44
C ARG A 15 -15.60 1.02 -5.60
N ASP A 16 -14.53 1.03 -6.39
CA ASP A 16 -14.39 0.17 -7.57
C ASP A 16 -14.21 -1.29 -7.16
N ILE A 17 -13.34 -1.58 -6.18
CA ILE A 17 -13.17 -2.93 -5.63
C ILE A 17 -14.48 -3.45 -5.00
N GLY A 18 -15.25 -2.59 -4.34
CA GLY A 18 -16.56 -2.95 -3.78
C GLY A 18 -17.62 -3.29 -4.85
N ARG A 19 -17.42 -2.84 -6.10
CA ARG A 19 -18.30 -3.12 -7.24
C ARG A 19 -17.88 -4.40 -7.97
N ASP A 20 -16.59 -4.64 -8.11
CA ASP A 20 -16.05 -5.85 -8.75
C ASP A 20 -14.72 -6.28 -8.09
N ILE A 21 -14.74 -7.47 -7.48
CA ILE A 21 -13.58 -8.05 -6.80
C ILE A 21 -12.43 -8.38 -7.78
N ASN A 22 -12.72 -8.59 -9.06
CA ASN A 22 -11.69 -8.90 -10.06
C ASN A 22 -10.67 -7.75 -10.21
N ILE A 23 -11.09 -6.52 -9.90
CA ILE A 23 -10.23 -5.32 -9.92
C ILE A 23 -9.02 -5.49 -8.98
N VAL A 24 -9.15 -6.27 -7.90
CA VAL A 24 -8.03 -6.56 -7.00
C VAL A 24 -6.89 -7.28 -7.73
N PHE A 25 -7.19 -8.25 -8.61
CA PHE A 25 -6.17 -8.97 -9.36
C PHE A 25 -5.45 -8.08 -10.37
N TYR A 26 -6.18 -7.15 -11.00
CA TYR A 26 -5.56 -6.14 -11.87
C TYR A 26 -4.64 -5.21 -11.08
N LEU A 27 -5.08 -4.71 -9.92
CA LEU A 27 -4.28 -3.87 -9.03
C LEU A 27 -2.98 -4.56 -8.59
N LEU A 28 -3.08 -5.81 -8.15
CA LEU A 28 -1.91 -6.59 -7.74
C LEU A 28 -0.93 -6.79 -8.91
N THR A 29 -1.44 -7.04 -10.10
CA THR A 29 -0.61 -7.22 -11.30
C THR A 29 0.10 -5.92 -11.72
N ILE A 30 -0.59 -4.78 -11.64
CA ILE A 30 0.00 -3.45 -11.90
C ILE A 30 1.09 -3.14 -10.87
N LEU A 31 0.83 -3.41 -9.59
CA LEU A 31 1.79 -3.18 -8.51
C LEU A 31 3.04 -4.05 -8.71
N LEU A 32 2.85 -5.34 -8.99
CA LEU A 32 3.96 -6.26 -9.30
C LEU A 32 4.77 -5.78 -10.50
N THR A 33 4.12 -5.32 -11.57
CA THR A 33 4.79 -4.76 -12.74
C THR A 33 5.61 -3.53 -12.37
N GLY A 34 5.07 -2.64 -11.53
CA GLY A 34 5.80 -1.49 -10.99
C GLY A 34 7.06 -1.89 -10.22
N VAL A 35 6.98 -2.95 -9.40
CA VAL A 35 8.15 -3.49 -8.68
C VAL A 35 9.20 -4.03 -9.65
N VAL A 36 8.79 -4.81 -10.66
CA VAL A 36 9.73 -5.33 -11.68
C VAL A 36 10.43 -4.19 -12.42
N LEU A 37 9.68 -3.15 -12.80
CA LEU A 37 10.26 -1.96 -13.44
C LEU A 37 11.23 -1.22 -12.51
N ALA A 38 10.87 -1.05 -11.24
CA ALA A 38 11.74 -0.41 -10.25
C ALA A 38 13.04 -1.20 -10.04
N VAL A 39 12.96 -2.53 -9.95
CA VAL A 39 14.15 -3.41 -9.86
C VAL A 39 14.99 -3.32 -11.12
N LYS A 40 14.37 -3.26 -12.30
CA LYS A 40 15.10 -3.10 -13.56
C LYS A 40 15.86 -1.76 -13.62
N THR A 41 15.29 -0.69 -13.06
CA THR A 41 15.89 0.65 -13.10
C THR A 41 16.93 0.88 -12.00
N TRP A 42 16.70 0.38 -10.78
CA TRP A 42 17.52 0.69 -9.60
C TRP A 42 18.14 -0.54 -8.91
N GLY A 43 17.92 -1.74 -9.43
CA GLY A 43 18.44 -2.99 -8.88
C GLY A 43 17.76 -3.41 -7.58
N LEU A 44 18.50 -4.18 -6.76
CA LEU A 44 18.03 -4.76 -5.48
C LEU A 44 17.56 -3.71 -4.47
N VAL A 45 18.08 -2.47 -4.54
CA VAL A 45 17.71 -1.39 -3.63
C VAL A 45 16.21 -1.09 -3.70
N ALA A 46 15.58 -1.24 -4.86
CA ALA A 46 14.13 -1.05 -5.01
C ALA A 46 13.31 -1.95 -4.07
N LEU A 47 13.76 -3.20 -3.85
CA LEU A 47 13.09 -4.13 -2.94
C LEU A 47 13.25 -3.71 -1.48
N VAL A 48 14.42 -3.17 -1.12
CA VAL A 48 14.65 -2.63 0.23
C VAL A 48 13.75 -1.43 0.48
N MET A 49 13.55 -0.57 -0.52
CA MET A 49 12.64 0.58 -0.42
C MET A 49 11.18 0.15 -0.21
N CYS A 50 10.75 -0.97 -0.79
CA CYS A 50 9.43 -1.56 -0.52
C CYS A 50 9.29 -2.06 0.93
N ALA A 51 10.39 -2.46 1.58
CA ALA A 51 10.38 -2.93 2.97
C ALA A 51 10.45 -1.78 4.00
N LEU A 52 10.96 -0.60 3.63
CA LEU A 52 11.11 0.54 4.55
C LEU A 52 9.84 0.94 5.33
N PRO A 53 8.63 0.97 4.72
CA PRO A 53 7.40 1.30 5.45
C PRO A 53 7.04 0.31 6.55
N VAL A 54 7.61 -0.90 6.54
CA VAL A 54 7.43 -1.89 7.62
C VAL A 54 8.01 -1.38 8.94
N VAL A 55 9.05 -0.54 8.90
CA VAL A 55 9.67 0.01 10.12
C VAL A 55 8.69 0.85 10.97
N PRO A 56 8.06 1.92 10.45
CA PRO A 56 7.05 2.65 11.21
C PRO A 56 5.83 1.78 11.55
N LEU A 57 5.45 0.82 10.69
CA LEU A 57 4.38 -0.13 11.01
C LEU A 57 4.73 -1.01 12.23
N MET A 58 5.97 -1.48 12.33
CA MET A 58 6.44 -2.22 13.51
C MET A 58 6.42 -1.36 14.76
N PHE A 59 6.79 -0.09 14.69
CA PHE A 59 6.65 0.83 15.83
C PHE A 59 5.19 1.03 16.25
N VAL A 60 4.28 1.25 15.29
CA VAL A 60 2.84 1.35 15.58
C VAL A 60 2.33 0.06 16.22
N PHE A 61 2.75 -1.10 15.69
CA PHE A 61 2.41 -2.40 16.25
C PHE A 61 2.94 -2.57 17.68
N PHE A 62 4.19 -2.20 17.94
CA PHE A 62 4.78 -2.26 19.28
C PHE A 62 4.10 -1.32 20.27
N ILE A 63 3.74 -0.12 19.85
CA ILE A 63 2.93 0.79 20.66
C ILE A 63 1.59 0.11 20.96
N TYR A 64 0.89 -0.40 19.95
CA TYR A 64 -0.41 -1.05 20.08
C TYR A 64 -0.41 -2.19 21.13
N ILE A 65 0.59 -3.07 21.10
CA ILE A 65 0.67 -4.20 22.05
C ILE A 65 1.18 -3.81 23.45
N SER A 66 1.78 -2.62 23.61
CA SER A 66 2.29 -2.12 24.90
C SER A 66 1.31 -1.17 25.60
N LEU A 67 0.17 -0.86 24.99
CA LEU A 67 -0.93 -0.17 25.69
C LEU A 67 -1.47 -1.05 26.82
N PRO A 68 -1.69 -0.50 28.02
CA PRO A 68 -2.26 -1.22 29.15
C PRO A 68 -3.74 -1.57 28.95
#